data_AF-A0A2E8MCR0-F1
#
_entry.id   AF-A0A2E8MCR0-F1
#
_cell.length_a   1.000
_cell.length_b   1.000
_cell.length_c   1.000
_cell.angle_alpha   90.00
_cell.angle_beta   90.00
_cell.angle_gamma   90.00
#
_symmetry.space_group_name_H-M   'P 1'
#
loop_
_entity.id
_entity.type
_entity.pdbx_description
1 polymer ?
#
loop_
_entity_poly.entity_id
_entity_poly.type
_entity_poly.pdbx_seq_one_letter_code
_entity_poly.pdbx_strand_id
1 'polypeptide(L)'
;MKSPFASLVLLLGSLSIATAGSFNTVVIDAGHGGRDNGGSYGKVYEKWLALDTAMRVDRKLRSKGFKTVMTRKSDNFISLPGRVKIGNR
;
A
#
# COMPACT_ATOMS: atom_id res chain seq x y z
N MET A 1 -19.97 58.87 10.20
CA MET A 1 -20.32 57.46 10.51
C MET A 1 -19.67 56.58 9.43
N LYS A 2 -18.61 55.83 9.77
CA LYS A 2 -17.91 54.93 8.84
C LYS A 2 -18.50 53.53 9.03
N SER A 3 -19.12 52.96 8.00
CA SER A 3 -19.66 51.60 8.05
C SER A 3 -18.52 50.57 8.02
N PRO A 4 -18.49 49.58 8.94
CA PRO A 4 -17.49 48.52 8.92
C PRO A 4 -18.06 47.30 8.20
N PHE A 5 -18.38 47.43 6.91
CA PHE A 5 -18.88 46.30 6.12
C PHE A 5 -18.32 46.38 4.70
N ALA A 6 -17.00 46.43 4.57
CA ALA A 6 -16.33 45.96 3.37
C ALA A 6 -15.94 44.51 3.63
N SER A 7 -16.93 43.64 3.41
CA SER A 7 -16.84 42.19 3.52
C SER A 7 -15.57 41.67 2.88
N LEU A 8 -14.77 41.01 3.70
CA LEU A 8 -13.99 39.81 3.42
C LEU A 8 -14.13 39.33 1.96
N VAL A 9 -13.24 39.83 1.09
CA VAL A 9 -13.12 39.32 -0.28
C VAL A 9 -12.70 37.87 -0.19
N LEU A 10 -13.57 37.01 -0.72
CA LEU A 10 -13.40 35.57 -0.85
C LEU A 10 -12.01 35.23 -1.40
N LEU A 11 -11.14 34.70 -0.54
CA LEU A 11 -10.03 33.87 -1.00
C LEU A 11 -10.58 32.48 -1.30
N LEU A 12 -11.39 32.37 -2.37
CA LEU A 12 -11.67 31.10 -3.04
C LEU A 12 -10.41 30.67 -3.80
N GLY A 13 -9.32 30.43 -3.06
CA GLY A 13 -8.24 29.62 -3.58
C GLY A 13 -8.84 28.28 -3.93
N SER A 14 -8.75 27.90 -5.20
CA SER A 14 -9.14 26.59 -5.69
C SER A 14 -8.49 25.52 -4.81
N LEU A 15 -9.26 24.93 -3.90
CA LEU A 15 -8.88 23.66 -3.30
C LEU A 15 -8.87 22.64 -4.43
N SER A 16 -7.71 22.45 -5.04
CA SER A 16 -7.43 21.27 -5.84
C SER A 16 -7.50 20.07 -4.92
N ILE A 17 -8.70 19.49 -4.79
CA ILE A 17 -8.86 18.18 -4.17
C ILE A 17 -8.11 17.23 -5.10
N ALA A 18 -6.90 16.83 -4.68
CA ALA A 18 -6.14 15.81 -5.38
C ALA A 18 -6.98 14.53 -5.40
N THR A 19 -7.61 14.24 -6.54
CA THR A 19 -8.28 12.97 -6.75
C THR A 19 -7.19 11.95 -7.06
N ALA A 20 -7.17 10.85 -6.32
CA ALA A 20 -6.27 9.75 -6.66
C ALA A 20 -6.63 9.26 -8.07
N GLY A 21 -5.64 9.14 -8.95
CA GLY A 21 -5.84 8.57 -10.28
C GLY A 21 -6.43 7.16 -10.18
N SER A 22 -7.25 6.77 -11.15
CA SER A 22 -7.80 5.42 -11.18
C SER A 22 -6.67 4.39 -11.28
N PHE A 23 -6.73 3.33 -10.49
CA PHE A 23 -5.84 2.18 -10.60
C PHE A 23 -6.65 0.89 -10.62
N ASN A 24 -6.11 -0.14 -11.27
CA ASN A 24 -6.74 -1.47 -11.34
C ASN A 24 -5.84 -2.59 -10.83
N THR A 25 -4.58 -2.29 -10.51
CA THR A 25 -3.57 -3.27 -10.11
C THR A 25 -3.00 -2.90 -8.75
N VAL A 26 -2.89 -3.88 -7.86
CA VAL A 26 -2.29 -3.73 -6.53
C VAL A 26 -1.10 -4.68 -6.41
N VAL A 27 0.06 -4.12 -6.08
CA VAL A 27 1.24 -4.91 -5.71
C VAL A 27 1.20 -5.19 -4.21
N ILE A 28 1.33 -6.45 -3.83
CA ILE A 28 1.27 -6.90 -2.43
C ILE A 28 2.63 -7.46 -2.05
N ASP A 29 3.34 -6.78 -1.17
CA ASP A 29 4.63 -7.25 -0.66
C ASP A 29 4.47 -8.08 0.60
N ALA A 30 4.78 -9.38 0.51
CA ALA A 30 4.91 -10.21 1.70
C ALA A 30 6.34 -10.05 2.26
N GLY A 31 6.47 -9.28 3.34
CA GLY A 31 7.76 -8.97 4.00
C GLY A 31 8.60 -10.20 4.33
N HIS A 32 9.92 -10.03 4.42
CA HIS A 32 10.89 -11.10 4.74
C HIS A 32 10.80 -12.32 3.79
N GLY A 33 11.20 -13.50 4.26
CA GLY A 33 11.10 -14.78 3.53
C GLY A 33 12.45 -15.50 3.38
N GLY A 34 12.39 -16.82 3.20
CA GLY A 34 13.55 -17.69 3.11
C GLY A 34 14.44 -17.57 4.36
N ARG A 35 15.68 -17.11 4.16
CA ARG A 35 16.69 -16.91 5.21
C ARG A 35 16.39 -15.76 6.17
N ASP A 36 15.49 -14.86 5.80
CA ASP A 36 15.10 -13.72 6.62
C ASP A 36 13.77 -14.04 7.33
N ASN A 37 13.83 -14.19 8.66
CA ASN A 37 12.67 -14.52 9.48
C ASN A 37 11.82 -13.30 9.85
N GLY A 38 12.38 -12.09 9.76
CA GLY A 38 11.84 -10.89 10.38
C GLY A 38 11.80 -10.96 11.91
N GLY A 39 10.89 -10.20 12.51
CA GLY A 39 10.61 -10.27 13.94
C GLY A 39 10.17 -11.66 14.40
N SER A 40 10.42 -12.00 15.66
CA SER A 40 10.05 -13.30 16.22
C SER A 40 9.64 -13.24 17.67
N TYR A 41 8.75 -14.17 18.05
CA TYR A 41 8.41 -14.46 19.44
C TYR A 41 8.25 -15.98 19.60
N GLY A 42 9.15 -16.61 20.34
CA GLY A 42 9.22 -18.07 20.43
C GLY A 42 9.51 -18.71 19.06
N LYS A 43 8.60 -19.58 18.60
CA LYS A 43 8.68 -20.26 17.29
C LYS A 43 7.87 -19.57 16.18
N VAL A 44 7.33 -18.39 16.46
CA VAL A 44 6.56 -17.60 15.49
C VAL A 44 7.51 -16.63 14.81
N TYR A 45 7.53 -16.66 13.48
CA TYR A 45 8.35 -15.77 12.64
C TYR A 45 7.46 -14.89 11.78
N GLU A 46 7.79 -13.60 11.72
CA GLU A 46 7.05 -12.59 10.96
C GLU A 46 6.85 -13.00 9.50
N LYS A 47 7.84 -13.64 8.87
CA LYS A 47 7.74 -14.10 7.47
C LYS A 47 6.50 -14.97 7.19
N TRP A 48 6.06 -15.76 8.16
CA TRP A 48 4.89 -16.64 8.01
C TRP A 48 3.59 -15.86 8.15
N LEU A 49 3.50 -14.98 9.16
CA LEU A 49 2.35 -14.12 9.37
C LEU A 49 2.14 -13.15 8.20
N ALA A 50 3.23 -12.57 7.70
CA ALA A 50 3.22 -11.69 6.54
C ALA A 50 2.74 -12.42 5.28
N LEU A 51 3.21 -13.66 5.02
CA LEU A 51 2.78 -14.43 3.86
C LEU A 51 1.29 -14.80 3.94
N ASP A 52 0.83 -15.32 5.07
CA ASP A 52 -0.59 -15.67 5.26
C ASP A 52 -1.48 -14.45 5.10
N THR A 53 -1.12 -13.32 5.70
CA THR A 53 -1.85 -12.06 5.59
C THR A 53 -1.89 -11.58 4.14
N ALA A 54 -0.76 -11.57 3.44
CA ALA A 54 -0.67 -11.16 2.04
C ALA A 54 -1.54 -12.02 1.12
N MET A 55 -1.57 -13.35 1.33
CA MET A 55 -2.43 -14.26 0.57
C MET A 55 -3.93 -14.01 0.82
N ARG A 56 -4.32 -13.65 2.04
CA ARG A 56 -5.71 -13.27 2.35
C ARG A 56 -6.10 -11.96 1.67
N VAL A 57 -5.21 -10.97 1.67
CA VAL A 57 -5.39 -9.69 0.98
C VAL A 57 -5.51 -9.90 -0.53
N ASP A 58 -4.63 -10.71 -1.13
CA ASP A 58 -4.68 -11.09 -2.55
C ASP A 58 -6.05 -11.64 -2.95
N ARG A 59 -6.57 -12.63 -2.21
CA ARG A 59 -7.90 -13.20 -2.47
C ARG A 59 -9.01 -12.16 -2.38
N LYS A 60 -8.98 -11.30 -1.35
CA LYS A 60 -10.00 -10.24 -1.14
C LYS A 60 -9.97 -9.15 -2.20
N LEU A 61 -8.78 -8.79 -2.71
CA LEU A 61 -8.66 -7.78 -3.77
C LEU A 61 -9.09 -8.36 -5.12
N ARG A 62 -8.68 -9.59 -5.43
CA ARG A 62 -9.14 -10.31 -6.62
C ARG A 62 -10.66 -10.45 -6.65
N SER A 63 -11.30 -10.79 -5.53
CA SER A 63 -12.76 -10.89 -5.46
C SER A 63 -13.48 -9.55 -5.65
N LYS A 64 -12.77 -8.43 -5.52
CA LYS A 64 -13.27 -7.07 -5.79
C LYS A 64 -12.93 -6.58 -7.21
N GLY A 65 -12.36 -7.42 -8.06
CA GLY A 65 -12.03 -7.08 -9.45
C GLY A 65 -10.65 -6.44 -9.66
N PHE A 66 -9.82 -6.33 -8.63
CA PHE A 66 -8.44 -5.85 -8.81
C PHE A 66 -7.54 -6.94 -9.39
N LYS A 67 -6.63 -6.54 -10.28
CA LYS A 67 -5.45 -7.33 -10.60
C LYS A 67 -4.49 -7.25 -9.42
N THR A 68 -3.84 -8.35 -9.08
CA THR A 68 -2.87 -8.39 -7.99
C THR A 68 -1.57 -9.04 -8.43
N VAL A 69 -0.46 -8.46 -7.97
CA VAL A 69 0.89 -8.99 -8.14
C VAL A 69 1.53 -9.11 -6.76
N MET A 70 1.83 -10.33 -6.33
CA MET A 70 2.53 -10.54 -5.07
C MET A 70 4.04 -10.59 -5.31
N THR A 71 4.84 -10.01 -4.41
CA THR A 71 6.31 -10.11 -4.51
C THR A 71 6.76 -11.57 -4.35
N ARG A 72 6.20 -12.30 -3.37
CA ARG A 72 6.38 -13.76 -3.19
C ARG A 72 5.07 -14.45 -2.87
N LYS A 73 4.96 -15.73 -3.24
CA LYS A 73 3.81 -16.62 -2.96
C LYS A 73 4.19 -17.86 -2.14
N SER A 74 5.44 -17.92 -1.71
CA SER A 74 6.03 -19.01 -0.93
C SER A 74 7.17 -18.46 -0.05
N ASP A 75 7.83 -19.32 0.72
CA ASP A 75 8.91 -18.92 1.62
C ASP A 75 10.24 -18.72 0.89
N ASN A 76 10.33 -17.63 0.13
CA ASN A 76 11.53 -17.24 -0.60
C ASN A 76 11.99 -15.84 -0.19
N PHE A 77 13.30 -15.65 -0.09
CA PHE A 77 13.89 -14.33 0.14
C PHE A 77 13.88 -13.50 -1.16
N ILE A 78 13.36 -12.28 -1.09
CA ILE A 78 13.48 -11.26 -2.16
C ILE A 78 14.15 -10.02 -1.57
N SER A 79 15.18 -9.52 -2.24
CA SER A 79 15.89 -8.31 -1.82
C SER A 79 14.98 -7.08 -1.88
N LEU A 80 15.24 -6.07 -1.04
CA LEU A 80 14.45 -4.83 -1.04
C LEU A 80 14.40 -4.17 -2.43
N PRO A 81 15.52 -4.03 -3.18
CA PRO A 81 15.45 -3.51 -4.56
C PRO A 81 14.65 -4.40 -5.51
N GLY A 82 14.69 -5.72 -5.32
CA GLY A 82 13.89 -6.67 -6.10
C GLY A 82 12.39 -6.47 -5.91
N ARG A 83 11.95 -6.17 -4.68
CA ARG A 83 10.55 -5.85 -4.35
C ARG A 83 10.10 -4.55 -5.03
N VAL A 84 10.91 -3.49 -4.95
CA VAL A 84 10.63 -2.21 -5.61
C VAL A 84 10.58 -2.36 -7.13
N LYS A 85 11.47 -3.17 -7.71
CA LYS A 85 11.46 -3.45 -9.16
C LYS A 85 10.16 -4.13 -9.62
N ILE A 86 9.47 -4.90 -8.76
CA ILE A 86 8.14 -5.45 -9.09
C ILE A 86 7.09 -4.34 -9.05
N GLY A 87 7.18 -3.41 -8.10
CA GLY A 87 6.27 -2.26 -7.98
C GLY A 87 6.36 -1.24 -9.11
N ASN A 88 7.55 -1.06 -9.68
CA ASN A 88 7.83 -0.05 -10.72
C ASN A 88 7.71 -0.58 -12.16
N ARG A 89 7.18 -1.78 -12.38
CA ARG A 89 6.90 -2.34 -13.71
C ARG A 89 5.49 -1.99 -14.15
#